data_AF-T0ZH30-F1
#
_entry.id   AF-T0ZH30-F1
#
_cell.length_a   1.000
_cell.length_b   1.000
_cell.length_c   1.000
_cell.angle_alpha   90.00
_cell.angle_beta   90.00
_cell.angle_gamma   90.00
#
_symmetry.space_group_name_H-M   'P 1'
#
loop_
_entity.id
_entity.type
_entity.pdbx_description
1 polymer ?
#
loop_
_entity_poly.entity_id
_entity_poly.type
_entity_poly.pdbx_seq_one_letter_code
_entity_poly.pdbx_strand_id
1 'polypeptide(L)'
;VRPLTHFERNSDGDLVGTIELPMAIGLIGGATAVHPTARANVQLLGVTSAAELAQVLAAVGLAQNFGALRALATEGIQRGHMELHARNLAASAGARPDEVDRVVARLIEEHAIRFDRAREIVEEIRRAAPP
;
A
#
# COMPACT_ATOMS: atom_id res chain seq x y z
N VAL A 1 4.23 -7.87 20.05
CA VAL A 1 2.94 -7.13 20.15
C VAL A 1 1.95 -7.87 19.27
N ARG A 2 0.73 -8.18 19.76
CA ARG A 2 -0.30 -8.82 18.92
C ARG A 2 -1.01 -7.76 18.06
N PRO A 3 -1.44 -8.09 16.83
CA PRO A 3 -2.29 -7.23 16.04
C PRO A 3 -3.61 -6.92 16.78
N LEU A 4 -4.18 -5.75 16.54
CA LEU A 4 -5.47 -5.33 17.10
C LEU A 4 -6.65 -5.77 16.22
N THR A 5 -6.36 -6.11 14.96
CA THR A 5 -7.33 -6.62 13.98
C THR A 5 -7.13 -8.11 13.76
N HIS A 6 -8.22 -8.81 13.47
CA HIS A 6 -8.20 -10.21 13.02
C HIS A 6 -8.94 -10.32 11.69
N PHE A 7 -8.38 -11.11 10.76
CA PHE A 7 -9.01 -11.43 9.49
C PHE A 7 -9.09 -12.93 9.32
N GLU A 8 -10.27 -13.42 8.97
CA GLU A 8 -10.55 -14.83 8.78
C GLU A 8 -11.51 -15.05 7.61
N ARG A 9 -11.63 -16.29 7.16
CA ARG A 9 -12.62 -16.69 6.15
C ARG A 9 -13.78 -17.38 6.87
N ASN A 10 -15.01 -16.90 6.67
CA ASN A 10 -16.20 -17.56 7.25
C ASN A 10 -16.58 -18.85 6.48
N SER A 11 -17.63 -19.53 6.93
CA SER A 11 -18.14 -20.77 6.31
C SER A 11 -18.62 -20.59 4.87
N ASP A 12 -19.11 -19.39 4.52
CA ASP A 12 -19.62 -19.07 3.19
C ASP A 12 -18.49 -18.67 2.23
N GLY A 13 -17.29 -18.45 2.78
CA GLY A 13 -16.09 -18.16 2.05
C GLY A 13 -15.73 -16.68 1.97
N ASP A 14 -16.46 -15.81 2.68
CA ASP A 14 -16.22 -14.37 2.73
C ASP A 14 -15.08 -14.02 3.68
N LEU A 15 -14.39 -12.92 3.39
CA LEU A 15 -13.39 -12.32 4.28
C LEU A 15 -14.09 -11.54 5.40
N VAL A 16 -13.88 -11.94 6.64
CA VAL A 16 -14.37 -11.27 7.84
C VAL A 16 -13.22 -10.57 8.53
N GLY A 17 -13.38 -9.27 8.78
CA GLY A 17 -12.45 -8.47 9.58
C GLY A 17 -13.08 -8.09 10.91
N THR A 18 -12.33 -8.21 11.99
CA THR A 18 -12.75 -7.79 13.34
C THR A 18 -11.68 -6.91 13.99
N ILE A 19 -12.11 -6.02 14.88
CA ILE A 19 -11.24 -5.13 15.64
C ILE A 19 -11.82 -4.94 17.04
N GLU A 20 -10.97 -4.97 18.06
CA GLU A 20 -11.35 -4.67 19.43
C GLU A 20 -10.30 -3.75 20.06
N LEU A 21 -10.74 -2.62 20.60
CA LEU A 21 -9.87 -1.57 21.13
C LEU A 21 -10.51 -0.92 22.36
N PRO A 22 -9.73 -0.57 23.41
CA PRO A 22 -10.20 0.34 24.43
C PRO A 22 -10.34 1.76 23.84
N MET A 23 -11.55 2.32 23.89
CA MET A 23 -11.85 3.64 23.32
C MET A 23 -12.25 4.64 24.41
N ALA A 24 -11.26 5.35 24.96
CA ALA A 24 -11.49 6.44 25.91
C ALA A 24 -11.76 7.75 25.15
N ILE A 25 -13.01 7.96 24.74
CA ILE A 25 -13.42 9.14 23.98
C ILE A 25 -14.67 9.80 24.57
N GLY A 26 -14.86 11.08 24.29
CA GLY A 26 -16.01 11.85 24.78
C GLY A 26 -16.47 12.91 23.78
N LEU A 27 -17.80 13.10 23.72
CA LEU A 27 -18.44 14.19 22.97
C LEU A 27 -18.63 15.45 23.81
N ILE A 28 -18.49 15.33 25.14
CA ILE A 28 -18.76 16.40 26.09
C ILE A 28 -17.43 16.79 26.75
N GLY A 29 -17.10 18.09 26.67
CA GLY A 29 -15.88 18.65 27.25
C GLY A 29 -14.64 18.50 26.38
N GLY A 30 -13.58 19.24 26.72
CA GLY A 30 -12.32 19.23 25.96
C GLY A 30 -12.44 19.77 24.53
N ALA A 31 -11.46 19.44 23.68
CA ALA A 31 -11.33 19.99 22.33
C ALA A 31 -12.56 19.70 21.43
N THR A 32 -13.26 18.58 21.65
CA THR A 32 -14.46 18.22 20.86
C THR A 32 -15.63 19.17 21.09
N ALA A 33 -15.67 19.85 22.24
CA ALA A 33 -16.70 20.84 22.60
C ALA A 33 -16.29 22.30 22.36
N VAL A 34 -15.00 22.64 22.39
CA VAL A 34 -14.52 24.04 22.21
C VAL A 34 -13.92 24.33 20.84
N HIS A 35 -13.27 23.36 20.19
CA HIS A 35 -12.61 23.60 18.91
C HIS A 35 -13.64 23.66 17.77
N PRO A 36 -13.74 24.76 16.99
CA PRO A 36 -14.76 24.92 15.95
C PRO A 36 -14.77 23.77 14.93
N THR A 37 -13.60 23.37 14.43
CA THR A 37 -13.47 22.25 13.49
C THR A 37 -13.90 20.90 14.10
N ALA A 38 -13.58 20.64 15.37
CA ALA A 38 -13.96 19.38 16.00
C ALA A 38 -15.49 19.29 16.16
N ARG A 39 -16.14 20.39 16.55
CA ARG A 39 -17.61 20.47 16.60
C ARG A 39 -18.24 20.27 15.22
N ALA A 40 -17.71 20.93 14.20
CA ALA A 40 -18.20 20.78 12.82
C ALA A 40 -18.07 19.33 12.33
N ASN A 41 -16.96 18.65 12.65
CA ASN A 41 -16.77 17.25 12.28
C ASN A 41 -17.75 16.32 13.02
N VAL A 42 -18.01 16.54 14.32
CA VAL A 42 -19.02 15.77 15.07
C VAL A 42 -20.42 15.98 14.49
N GLN A 43 -20.76 17.23 14.13
CA GLN A 43 -22.04 17.54 13.48
C GLN A 43 -22.17 16.86 12.11
N LEU A 44 -21.09 16.87 11.31
CA LEU A 44 -21.05 16.19 10.00
C LEU A 44 -21.23 14.67 10.14
N LEU A 45 -20.61 14.07 11.16
CA LEU A 45 -20.75 12.64 11.47
C LEU A 45 -22.15 12.28 11.98
N GLY A 46 -22.91 13.23 12.53
CA GLY A 46 -24.25 13.01 13.05
C GLY A 46 -24.32 12.11 14.28
N VAL A 47 -23.19 11.85 14.94
CA VAL A 47 -23.12 11.00 16.14
C VAL A 47 -23.68 11.73 17.35
N THR A 48 -24.45 11.01 18.15
CA THR A 48 -25.16 11.53 19.33
C THR A 48 -24.56 11.02 20.64
N SER A 49 -23.76 9.95 20.61
CA SER A 49 -23.12 9.37 21.78
C SER A 49 -21.63 9.08 21.59
N ALA A 50 -20.88 9.04 22.70
CA ALA A 50 -19.47 8.63 22.68
C ALA A 50 -19.32 7.17 22.21
N ALA A 51 -20.31 6.32 22.47
CA ALA A 51 -20.32 4.94 21.99
C ALA A 51 -20.43 4.86 20.46
N GLU A 52 -21.30 5.66 19.85
CA GLU A 52 -21.41 5.75 18.38
C GLU A 52 -20.11 6.27 17.76
N LEU A 53 -19.51 7.32 18.34
CA LEU A 53 -18.22 7.81 17.86
C LEU A 53 -17.13 6.73 17.95
N ALA A 54 -17.15 5.90 19.00
CA ALA A 54 -16.18 4.82 19.20
C ALA A 54 -16.35 3.72 18.15
N GLN A 55 -17.59 3.37 17.82
CA GLN A 55 -17.91 2.41 16.77
C GLN A 55 -17.46 2.92 15.40
N VAL A 56 -17.71 4.21 15.09
CA VAL A 56 -17.23 4.85 13.85
C VAL A 56 -15.71 4.79 13.77
N LEU A 57 -15.01 5.16 14.83
CA LEU A 57 -13.54 5.12 14.87
C LEU A 57 -12.99 3.70 14.70
N ALA A 58 -13.57 2.71 15.37
CA ALA A 58 -13.18 1.30 15.23
C ALA A 58 -13.40 0.81 13.80
N ALA A 59 -14.57 1.10 13.21
CA ALA A 59 -14.88 0.73 11.83
C ALA A 59 -13.91 1.39 10.82
N VAL A 60 -13.61 2.67 11.00
CA VAL A 60 -12.62 3.38 10.17
C VAL A 60 -11.22 2.76 10.33
N GLY A 61 -10.82 2.42 11.56
CA GLY A 61 -9.55 1.74 11.82
C GLY A 61 -9.45 0.38 11.13
N LEU A 62 -10.52 -0.42 11.19
CA LEU A 62 -10.60 -1.71 10.49
C LEU A 62 -10.55 -1.53 8.97
N ALA A 63 -11.29 -0.56 8.42
CA ALA A 63 -11.28 -0.27 6.98
C ALA A 63 -9.90 0.21 6.51
N GLN A 64 -9.22 1.06 7.28
CA GLN A 64 -7.86 1.51 7.00
C GLN A 64 -6.87 0.33 7.02
N ASN A 65 -6.98 -0.55 8.02
CA ASN A 65 -6.12 -1.72 8.12
C ASN A 65 -6.36 -2.70 6.95
N PHE A 66 -7.62 -2.96 6.60
CA PHE A 66 -7.98 -3.76 5.42
C PHE A 66 -7.40 -3.14 4.13
N GLY A 67 -7.56 -1.83 3.94
CA GLY A 67 -7.03 -1.12 2.77
C GLY A 67 -5.51 -1.29 2.65
N ALA A 68 -4.78 -1.19 3.77
CA ALA A 68 -3.33 -1.40 3.80
C ALA A 68 -2.95 -2.85 3.46
N LEU A 69 -3.59 -3.83 4.08
CA LEU A 69 -3.34 -5.26 3.80
C LEU A 69 -3.65 -5.61 2.36
N ARG A 70 -4.79 -5.14 1.83
CA ARG A 70 -5.16 -5.32 0.43
C ARG A 70 -4.11 -4.72 -0.49
N ALA A 71 -3.69 -3.49 -0.24
CA ALA A 71 -2.67 -2.83 -1.06
C ALA A 71 -1.36 -3.63 -1.08
N LEU A 72 -0.91 -4.14 0.08
CA LEU A 72 0.30 -4.97 0.21
C LEU A 72 0.17 -6.35 -0.44
N ALA A 73 -1.00 -6.97 -0.34
CA ALA A 73 -1.27 -8.30 -0.87
C ALA A 73 -1.61 -8.30 -2.38
N THR A 74 -2.00 -7.15 -2.94
CA THR A 74 -2.29 -7.02 -4.37
C THR A 74 -1.04 -6.70 -5.19
N GLU A 75 -1.01 -7.20 -6.41
CA GLU A 75 0.10 -7.03 -7.35
C GLU A 75 0.39 -5.57 -7.71
N GLY A 76 -0.55 -4.65 -7.53
CA GLY A 76 -0.39 -3.25 -7.94
C GLY A 76 0.86 -2.58 -7.35
N ILE A 77 1.08 -2.73 -6.04
CA ILE A 77 2.27 -2.19 -5.37
C ILE A 77 3.51 -3.00 -5.75
N GLN A 78 3.40 -4.33 -5.77
CA GLN A 78 4.51 -5.21 -6.11
C GLN A 78 5.03 -4.94 -7.53
N ARG A 79 4.15 -4.79 -8.53
CA ARG A 79 4.50 -4.48 -9.91
C ARG A 79 5.25 -3.15 -10.04
N GLY A 80 4.79 -2.10 -9.34
CA GLY A 80 5.48 -0.82 -9.32
C GLY A 80 6.88 -0.90 -8.68
N HIS A 81 7.00 -1.65 -7.58
CA HIS A 81 8.31 -1.91 -6.96
C HIS A 81 9.22 -2.76 -7.85
N MET A 82 8.69 -3.77 -8.53
CA MET A 82 9.46 -4.62 -9.44
C MET A 82 9.94 -3.86 -10.68
N GLU A 83 9.13 -2.94 -11.22
CA GLU A 83 9.55 -2.06 -12.31
C GLU A 83 10.67 -1.12 -11.86
N LEU A 84 10.54 -0.49 -10.68
CA LEU A 84 11.60 0.34 -10.11
C LEU A 84 12.87 -0.49 -9.83
N HIS A 85 12.72 -1.71 -9.33
CA HIS A 85 13.82 -2.62 -9.07
C HIS A 85 14.55 -3.01 -10.36
N ALA A 86 13.82 -3.34 -11.42
CA ALA A 86 14.38 -3.63 -12.74
C ALA A 86 15.11 -2.41 -13.32
N ARG A 87 14.54 -1.19 -13.18
CA ARG A 87 15.22 0.07 -13.58
C ARG A 87 16.52 0.28 -12.82
N ASN A 88 16.53 0.04 -11.51
CA ASN A 88 17.73 0.15 -10.69
C ASN A 88 18.78 -0.89 -11.09
N LEU A 89 18.39 -2.13 -11.37
CA LEU A 89 19.29 -3.17 -11.87
C LEU A 89 19.89 -2.81 -13.22
N ALA A 90 19.09 -2.30 -14.16
CA ALA A 90 19.56 -1.84 -15.46
C ALA A 90 20.59 -0.71 -15.31
N ALA A 91 20.31 0.28 -14.45
CA ALA A 91 21.23 1.37 -14.17
C ALA A 91 22.54 0.88 -13.52
N SER A 92 22.46 -0.01 -12.52
CA SER A 92 23.64 -0.61 -11.89
C SER A 92 24.45 -1.48 -12.85
N ALA A 93 23.80 -2.13 -13.81
CA ALA A 93 24.45 -2.89 -14.88
C ALA A 93 25.11 -2.00 -15.95
N GLY A 94 24.97 -0.67 -15.84
CA GLY A 94 25.61 0.31 -16.71
C GLY A 94 24.79 0.68 -17.94
N ALA A 95 23.47 0.47 -17.94
CA ALA A 95 22.59 0.98 -18.99
C ALA A 95 22.60 2.52 -19.02
N ARG A 96 22.73 3.09 -20.22
CA ARG A 96 22.56 4.54 -20.44
C ARG A 96 21.07 4.93 -20.37
N PRO A 97 20.73 6.21 -20.13
CA PRO A 97 19.34 6.65 -20.02
C PRO A 97 18.44 6.23 -21.20
N ASP A 98 18.98 6.21 -22.42
CA ASP A 98 18.30 5.78 -23.65
C ASP A 98 18.17 4.25 -23.79
N GLU A 99 18.91 3.48 -22.98
CA GLU A 99 18.90 2.01 -22.97
C GLU A 99 18.00 1.43 -21.88
N VAL A 100 17.76 2.17 -20.78
CA VAL A 100 17.08 1.67 -19.57
C VAL A 100 15.74 1.04 -19.88
N ASP A 101 14.87 1.71 -20.63
CA ASP A 101 13.52 1.21 -20.92
C ASP A 101 13.55 -0.11 -21.71
N ARG A 102 14.50 -0.25 -22.65
CA ARG A 102 14.67 -1.48 -23.44
C ARG A 102 15.20 -2.64 -22.58
N VAL A 103 16.15 -2.36 -21.68
CA VAL A 103 16.68 -3.37 -20.75
C VAL A 103 15.59 -3.82 -19.79
N VAL A 104 14.83 -2.88 -19.22
CA VAL A 104 13.73 -3.16 -18.27
C VAL A 104 12.63 -3.99 -18.94
N ALA A 105 12.22 -3.61 -20.15
CA ALA A 105 11.20 -4.36 -20.89
C ALA A 105 11.60 -5.83 -21.07
N ARG A 106 12.87 -6.10 -21.46
CA ARG A 106 13.38 -7.47 -21.61
C ARG A 106 13.51 -8.21 -20.30
N LEU A 107 13.97 -7.56 -19.22
CA LEU A 107 14.04 -8.19 -17.89
C LEU A 107 12.66 -8.65 -17.39
N ILE A 108 11.62 -7.85 -17.66
CA ILE A 108 10.23 -8.18 -17.31
C ILE A 108 9.70 -9.29 -18.20
N GLU A 109 9.87 -9.19 -19.52
CA GLU A 109 9.41 -10.20 -20.50
C GLU A 109 10.04 -11.58 -20.24
N GLU A 110 11.35 -11.62 -19.98
CA GLU A 110 12.10 -12.85 -19.70
C GLU A 110 11.90 -13.35 -18.26
N HIS A 111 11.16 -12.63 -17.41
CA HIS A 111 11.00 -12.92 -15.97
C HIS A 111 12.35 -13.11 -15.24
N ALA A 112 13.38 -12.39 -15.68
CA ALA A 112 14.78 -12.60 -15.28
C ALA A 112 15.37 -11.36 -14.61
N ILE A 113 14.73 -10.88 -13.54
CA ILE A 113 15.10 -9.66 -12.82
C ILE A 113 16.31 -9.93 -11.90
N ARG A 114 17.50 -10.01 -12.50
CA ARG A 114 18.79 -10.24 -11.84
C ARG A 114 19.91 -9.47 -12.54
N PHE A 115 20.95 -9.12 -11.79
CA PHE A 115 22.01 -8.20 -12.23
C PHE A 115 22.84 -8.72 -13.41
N ASP A 116 23.22 -10.00 -13.36
CA ASP A 116 23.95 -10.69 -14.43
C ASP A 116 23.17 -10.64 -15.76
N ARG A 117 21.86 -10.92 -15.71
CA ARG A 117 21.03 -10.84 -16.91
C ARG A 117 20.85 -9.40 -17.42
N ALA A 118 20.71 -8.44 -16.52
CA ALA A 118 20.64 -7.03 -16.90
C ALA A 118 21.90 -6.60 -17.67
N ARG A 119 23.08 -7.05 -17.22
CA ARG A 119 24.36 -6.79 -17.90
C ARG A 119 24.44 -7.44 -19.27
N GLU A 120 24.03 -8.71 -19.40
CA GLU A 120 23.98 -9.41 -20.69
C GLU A 120 23.09 -8.65 -21.70
N ILE A 121 21.90 -8.21 -21.27
CA ILE A 121 20.97 -7.47 -22.13
C ILE A 121 21.57 -6.12 -22.57
N VAL A 122 22.26 -5.40 -21.68
CA VAL A 122 22.97 -4.15 -22.04
C VAL A 122 24.01 -4.41 -23.13
N GLU A 123 24.80 -5.48 -23.01
CA GLU A 123 25.81 -5.86 -24.00
C GLU A 123 25.19 -6.30 -25.33
N GLU A 124 24.06 -7.01 -25.31
CA GLU A 124 23.30 -7.41 -26.49
C GLU A 124 22.73 -6.19 -27.24
N ILE A 125 22.14 -5.23 -26.52
CA ILE A 125 21.59 -4.00 -27.10
C ILE A 125 22.66 -3.19 -27.82
N ARG A 126 23.86 -3.08 -27.22
CA ARG A 126 24.99 -2.33 -27.81
C ARG A 126 25.60 -3.02 -29.01
N ARG A 127 25.65 -4.35 -29.03
CA ARG A 127 26.10 -5.13 -30.20
C ARG A 127 25.14 -5.04 -31.39
N ALA A 128 23.85 -4.87 -31.12
CA ALA A 128 22.82 -4.73 -32.15
C ALA A 128 22.66 -3.29 -32.67
N ALA A 129 23.21 -2.28 -31.98
CA ALA A 129 23.25 -0.92 -32.48
C ALA A 129 24.38 -0.78 -33.51
N PRO A 130 24.11 -0.30 -34.74
CA PRO A 130 25.18 0.03 -35.68
C PRO A 130 26.06 1.17 -35.10
N PRO A 131 27.33 1.25 -35.52
CA PRO A 131 28.28 2.27 -35.04
C PRO A 131 27.82 3.70 -35.32
#